data_AF-A0A9E5F4C8-F1
#
_entry.id   AF-A0A9E5F4C8-F1
#
_cell.length_a   1.000
_cell.length_b   1.000
_cell.length_c   1.000
_cell.angle_alpha   90.00
_cell.angle_beta   90.00
_cell.angle_gamma   90.00
#
_symmetry.space_group_name_H-M   'P 1'
#
loop_
_entity.id
_entity.type
_entity.pdbx_description
1 polymer ?
#
loop_
_entity_poly.entity_id
_entity_poly.type
_entity_poly.pdbx_seq_one_letter_code
_entity_poly.pdbx_strand_id
1 'polypeptide(L)'
;MSGFVIFSIHSYVNRMAGKIEFKKEVAKSGKVQPYPYQFSKEFIEPDWKRLPGYRNVTKEEWESSLWQKRNLVKSTKQLKEVFGDFISDSLLLDIQRDQQERATMALLVPPQMINTMNEKDLKADPVRRYMLPLFSERDRKWPNHPKAGRDSLHEAEMWVVEGLTHRYPTKVLAELLSTCPQYCGHCTRMDLVGTSVPQVPKRKFEHGQKDRLEAILEYLQKTPSVRDVVVSGGDIANLPAETLEGFVSRLLDLDNIRDIRLASKGLMGVPQHFLQDDILMAMDRLAKKAVSRGVNLALHTHVNSAQSVTPLVAKAARKLLDM
;
A
#
# COMPACT_ATOMS: atom_id res chain seq x y z
N MET A 1 -19.87 10.09 -1.16
CA MET A 1 -18.63 10.78 -0.72
C MET A 1 -17.59 9.72 -0.38
N SER A 2 -16.71 9.41 -1.33
CA SER A 2 -15.55 8.53 -1.10
C SER A 2 -14.45 9.36 -0.46
N GLY A 3 -14.44 9.41 0.88
CA GLY A 3 -13.33 9.98 1.63
C GLY A 3 -12.12 9.06 1.55
N PHE A 4 -10.98 9.59 1.11
CA PHE A 4 -9.70 8.91 1.30
C PHE A 4 -9.36 8.95 2.79
N VAL A 5 -9.23 7.79 3.43
CA VAL A 5 -8.73 7.70 4.81
C VAL A 5 -7.32 7.16 4.75
N ILE A 6 -6.34 8.04 4.98
CA ILE A 6 -4.96 7.64 5.25
C ILE A 6 -4.92 7.26 6.73
N PHE A 7 -4.84 5.96 7.02
CA PHE A 7 -4.50 5.50 8.37
C PHE A 7 -2.97 5.54 8.50
N SER A 8 -2.49 6.39 9.41
CA SER A 8 -1.11 6.38 9.86
C SER A 8 -1.05 5.72 11.23
N ILE A 9 -0.35 4.60 11.31
CA ILE A 9 -0.13 3.85 12.54
C ILE A 9 1.09 4.48 13.23
N HIS A 10 0.88 5.18 14.35
CA HIS A 10 1.97 5.82 15.13
C HIS A 10 2.24 5.01 16.41
N SER A 11 3.50 4.63 16.66
CA SER A 11 3.99 4.38 18.02
C SER A 11 4.59 5.68 18.55
N TYR A 12 3.95 6.27 19.57
CA TYR A 12 4.46 7.48 20.21
C TYR A 12 5.47 7.09 21.30
N VAL A 13 6.75 7.36 21.08
CA VAL A 13 7.77 7.32 22.15
C VAL A 13 7.81 8.70 22.82
N ASN A 14 7.17 8.84 23.97
CA ASN A 14 7.23 10.06 24.78
C ASN A 14 8.59 10.14 25.49
N ARG A 15 9.44 11.12 25.15
CA ARG A 15 10.66 11.45 25.90
C ARG A 15 10.33 12.44 27.03
N MET A 16 10.52 12.01 28.28
CA MET A 16 11.06 12.87 29.34
C MET A 16 12.09 12.06 30.14
N ALA A 17 13.27 12.65 30.33
CA ALA A 17 14.34 12.10 31.12
C ALA A 17 13.93 12.09 32.60
N GLY A 18 13.84 10.89 33.18
CA GLY A 18 13.51 10.65 34.58
C GLY A 18 13.10 9.19 34.72
N LYS A 19 13.57 8.49 35.75
CA LYS A 19 13.17 7.10 36.03
C LYS A 19 11.64 7.01 36.08
N ILE A 20 11.03 6.33 35.12
CA ILE A 20 9.59 6.08 35.09
C ILE A 20 9.41 4.56 35.15
N GLU A 21 8.96 4.08 36.30
CA GLU A 21 8.35 2.76 36.43
C GLU A 21 7.21 2.64 35.41
N PHE A 22 7.14 1.51 34.71
CA PHE A 22 6.00 1.17 33.87
C PHE A 22 4.77 0.95 34.75
N LYS A 23 4.06 2.03 35.11
CA LYS A 23 2.69 1.92 35.60
C LYS A 23 1.81 1.52 34.42
N LYS A 24 1.19 0.36 34.57
CA LYS A 24 0.21 -0.26 33.67
C LYS A 24 -1.14 0.49 33.64
N GLU A 25 -1.12 1.80 33.79
CA GLU A 25 -2.29 2.65 33.77
C GLU A 25 -2.07 3.78 32.77
N VAL A 26 -2.74 3.68 31.63
CA VAL A 26 -2.91 4.77 30.68
C VAL A 26 -3.50 5.95 31.46
N ALA A 27 -2.77 7.06 31.53
CA ALA A 27 -3.22 8.26 32.21
C ALA A 27 -4.64 8.63 31.74
N LYS A 28 -5.61 8.62 32.66
CA LYS A 28 -7.00 9.10 32.48
C LYS A 28 -7.08 10.64 32.30
N SER A 29 -6.14 11.25 31.58
CA SER A 29 -6.24 12.66 31.18
C SER A 29 -6.59 12.82 29.70
N GLY A 30 -7.18 11.77 29.10
CA GLY A 30 -7.76 11.85 27.78
C GLY A 30 -8.90 12.86 27.79
N LYS A 31 -8.73 13.99 27.11
CA LYS A 31 -9.86 14.77 26.61
C LYS A 31 -10.85 13.76 26.03
N VAL A 32 -12.06 13.72 26.58
CA VAL A 32 -13.13 12.82 26.12
C VAL A 32 -13.18 12.98 24.60
N GLN A 33 -12.97 11.89 23.86
CA GLN A 33 -13.12 11.91 22.41
C GLN A 33 -14.52 12.47 22.13
N PRO A 34 -14.66 13.67 21.52
CA PRO A 34 -15.95 14.36 21.42
C PRO A 34 -16.99 13.57 20.62
N TYR A 35 -16.52 12.58 19.85
CA TYR A 35 -17.35 11.65 19.10
C TYR A 35 -17.24 10.25 19.69
N PRO A 36 -18.33 9.67 20.23
CA PRO A 36 -18.34 8.24 20.50
C PRO A 36 -18.25 7.52 19.16
N TYR A 37 -17.11 6.86 18.90
CA TYR A 37 -17.02 5.91 17.80
C TYR A 37 -17.95 4.74 18.12
N GLN A 38 -19.14 4.75 17.51
CA GLN A 38 -20.02 3.59 17.54
C GLN A 38 -19.40 2.53 16.63
N PHE A 39 -18.59 1.64 17.22
CA PHE A 39 -18.16 0.41 16.58
C PHE A 39 -19.36 -0.55 16.50
N SER A 40 -20.33 -0.23 15.65
CA SER A 40 -21.55 -1.02 15.49
C SER A 40 -21.40 -2.16 14.49
N LYS A 41 -20.32 -2.18 13.71
CA LYS A 41 -20.02 -3.23 12.74
C LYS A 41 -18.74 -3.96 13.12
N GLU A 42 -18.88 -5.26 13.36
CA GLU A 42 -17.74 -6.16 13.46
C GLU A 42 -17.03 -6.26 12.11
N PHE A 43 -15.70 -6.42 12.16
CA PHE A 43 -14.93 -6.73 10.96
C PHE A 43 -15.30 -8.14 10.50
N ILE A 44 -15.58 -8.29 9.21
CA ILE A 44 -15.96 -9.57 8.60
C ILE A 44 -14.77 -10.07 7.78
N GLU A 45 -14.41 -11.34 7.97
CA GLU A 45 -13.56 -12.06 7.01
C GLU A 45 -14.51 -12.87 6.12
N PRO A 46 -14.73 -12.48 4.86
CA PRO A 46 -15.57 -13.26 3.96
C PRO A 46 -14.94 -14.64 3.74
N ASP A 47 -15.75 -15.70 3.75
CA ASP A 47 -15.26 -17.03 3.39
C ASP A 47 -14.87 -17.04 1.92
N TRP A 48 -13.59 -17.20 1.61
CA TRP A 48 -13.10 -17.22 0.23
C TRP A 48 -13.69 -18.37 -0.58
N LYS A 49 -14.09 -19.47 0.06
CA LYS A 49 -14.65 -20.65 -0.62
C LYS A 49 -16.02 -20.40 -1.23
N ARG A 50 -16.68 -19.28 -0.88
CA ARG A 50 -17.91 -18.82 -1.54
C ARG A 50 -17.68 -18.54 -3.03
N LEU A 51 -16.47 -18.14 -3.42
CA LEU A 51 -16.10 -17.88 -4.80
C LEU A 51 -15.70 -19.19 -5.49
N PRO A 52 -16.29 -19.52 -6.66
CA PRO A 52 -16.02 -20.79 -7.35
C PRO A 52 -14.53 -21.08 -7.56
N GLY A 53 -13.73 -20.10 -7.99
CA GLY A 53 -12.31 -20.32 -8.24
C GLY A 53 -11.45 -20.48 -6.98
N TYR A 54 -11.99 -20.24 -5.78
CA TYR A 54 -11.27 -20.42 -4.51
C TYR A 54 -11.87 -21.53 -3.63
N ARG A 55 -12.88 -22.26 -4.09
CA ARG A 55 -13.59 -23.29 -3.31
C ARG A 55 -12.68 -24.37 -2.73
N ASN A 56 -11.66 -24.76 -3.49
CA ASN A 56 -10.71 -25.82 -3.11
C ASN A 56 -9.44 -25.28 -2.45
N VAL A 57 -9.33 -23.97 -2.24
CA VAL A 57 -8.15 -23.36 -1.62
C VAL A 57 -8.18 -23.64 -0.13
N THR A 58 -7.11 -24.27 0.36
CA THR A 58 -6.91 -24.58 1.77
C THR A 58 -6.67 -23.30 2.58
N LYS A 59 -6.79 -23.39 3.91
CA LYS A 59 -6.50 -22.24 4.77
C LYS A 59 -5.01 -21.88 4.72
N GLU A 60 -4.16 -22.89 4.66
CA GLU A 60 -2.71 -22.77 4.59
C GLU A 60 -2.27 -22.05 3.31
N GLU A 61 -2.90 -22.37 2.18
CA GLU A 61 -2.72 -21.64 0.93
C GLU A 61 -3.25 -20.21 1.03
N TRP A 62 -4.46 -20.01 1.57
CA TRP A 62 -5.04 -18.67 1.68
C TRP A 62 -4.20 -17.72 2.56
N GLU A 63 -3.67 -18.24 3.67
CA GLU A 63 -2.79 -17.51 4.60
C GLU A 63 -1.34 -17.38 4.08
N SER A 64 -0.98 -18.04 2.98
CA SER A 64 0.33 -17.93 2.35
C SER A 64 0.45 -16.67 1.48
N SER A 65 1.37 -15.77 1.82
CA SER A 65 1.67 -14.59 1.00
C SER A 65 2.14 -14.98 -0.41
N LEU A 66 2.85 -16.10 -0.53
CA LEU A 66 3.37 -16.60 -1.79
C LEU A 66 2.23 -17.11 -2.68
N TRP A 67 1.25 -17.80 -2.10
CA TRP A 67 0.07 -18.24 -2.83
C TRP A 67 -0.76 -17.05 -3.32
N GLN A 68 -0.98 -16.05 -2.47
CA GLN A 68 -1.67 -14.80 -2.84
C GLN A 68 -0.99 -14.12 -4.04
N LYS A 69 0.35 -14.02 -4.03
CA LYS A 69 1.15 -13.43 -5.13
C LYS A 69 1.14 -14.28 -6.41
N ARG A 70 1.13 -15.61 -6.29
CA ARG A 70 1.05 -16.52 -7.46
C ARG A 70 -0.31 -16.50 -8.13
N ASN A 71 -1.38 -16.27 -7.36
CA ASN A 71 -2.77 -16.29 -7.82
C ASN A 71 -3.34 -14.89 -8.07
N LEU A 72 -2.47 -13.91 -8.35
CA LEU A 72 -2.89 -12.58 -8.79
C LEU A 72 -3.71 -12.69 -10.08
N VAL A 73 -4.92 -12.15 -10.05
CA VAL A 73 -5.77 -12.05 -11.24
C VAL A 73 -5.28 -10.93 -12.14
N LYS A 74 -5.05 -11.24 -13.41
CA LYS A 74 -4.41 -10.38 -14.42
C LYS A 74 -5.22 -10.23 -15.71
N SER A 75 -6.38 -10.89 -15.79
CA SER A 75 -7.21 -10.90 -17.00
C SER A 75 -8.69 -11.09 -16.67
N THR A 76 -9.57 -10.73 -17.61
CA THR A 76 -11.00 -10.99 -17.51
C THR A 76 -11.35 -12.48 -17.55
N LYS A 77 -10.53 -13.29 -18.23
CA LYS A 77 -10.65 -14.77 -18.18
C LYS A 77 -10.49 -15.28 -16.74
N GLN A 78 -9.43 -14.85 -16.06
CA GLN A 78 -9.18 -15.22 -14.66
C GLN A 78 -10.24 -14.65 -13.72
N LEU A 79 -10.80 -13.46 -13.99
CA LEU A 79 -11.95 -12.95 -13.25
C LEU A 79 -13.16 -13.88 -13.39
N LYS A 80 -13.45 -14.39 -14.60
CA LYS A 80 -14.52 -15.37 -14.83
C LYS A 80 -14.25 -16.68 -14.10
N GLU A 81 -13.02 -17.17 -14.11
CA GLU A 81 -12.62 -18.39 -13.38
C GLU A 81 -12.83 -18.24 -11.86
N VAL A 82 -12.54 -17.05 -11.30
CA VAL A 82 -12.70 -16.78 -9.86
C VAL A 82 -14.17 -16.60 -9.47
N PHE A 83 -14.88 -15.71 -10.15
CA PHE A 83 -16.26 -15.35 -9.79
C PHE A 83 -17.32 -16.31 -10.33
N GLY A 84 -17.05 -17.08 -11.39
CA GLY A 84 -18.04 -17.92 -12.05
C GLY A 84 -19.27 -17.13 -12.48
N ASP A 85 -20.45 -17.54 -11.99
CA ASP A 85 -21.73 -16.91 -12.33
C ASP A 85 -22.00 -15.60 -11.58
N PHE A 86 -21.19 -15.28 -10.55
CA PHE A 86 -21.32 -13.99 -9.85
C PHE A 86 -20.91 -12.80 -10.72
N ILE A 87 -20.13 -13.03 -11.78
CA ILE A 87 -19.74 -11.99 -12.73
C ILE A 87 -20.43 -12.20 -14.08
N SER A 88 -21.20 -11.20 -14.50
CA SER A 88 -21.89 -11.23 -15.79
C SER A 88 -20.91 -11.00 -16.94
N ASP A 89 -21.22 -11.58 -18.10
CA ASP A 89 -20.41 -11.39 -19.31
C ASP A 89 -20.42 -9.93 -19.76
N SER A 90 -21.52 -9.21 -19.55
CA SER A 90 -21.60 -7.77 -19.80
C SER A 90 -20.60 -6.97 -18.95
N LEU A 91 -20.42 -7.34 -17.68
CA LEU A 91 -19.47 -6.67 -16.79
C LEU A 91 -18.02 -6.99 -17.19
N LEU A 92 -17.74 -8.24 -17.58
CA LEU A 92 -16.43 -8.65 -18.08
C LEU A 92 -16.04 -7.92 -19.36
N LEU A 93 -16.97 -7.80 -20.32
CA LEU A 93 -16.75 -7.06 -21.56
C LEU A 93 -16.48 -5.57 -21.29
N ASP A 94 -17.16 -4.98 -20.31
CA ASP A 94 -16.96 -3.59 -19.92
C ASP A 94 -15.58 -3.36 -19.27
N ILE A 95 -15.13 -4.28 -18.41
CA ILE A 95 -13.76 -4.28 -17.85
C ILE A 95 -12.71 -4.46 -18.95
N GLN A 96 -12.93 -5.42 -19.86
CA GLN A 96 -12.02 -5.70 -20.96
C GLN A 96 -11.87 -4.48 -21.87
N ARG A 97 -12.99 -3.83 -22.19
CA ARG A 97 -13.02 -2.61 -22.98
C ARG A 97 -12.27 -1.47 -22.28
N ASP A 98 -12.40 -1.33 -20.96
CA ASP A 98 -11.62 -0.34 -20.21
C ASP A 98 -10.13 -0.60 -20.37
N GLN A 99 -9.69 -1.84 -20.17
CA GLN A 99 -8.27 -2.23 -20.31
C GLN A 99 -7.73 -2.00 -21.72
N GLN A 100 -8.55 -2.12 -22.76
CA GLN A 100 -8.15 -1.93 -24.16
C GLN A 100 -8.17 -0.45 -24.60
N GLU A 101 -9.05 0.37 -24.04
CA GLU A 101 -9.27 1.73 -24.57
C GLU A 101 -8.86 2.85 -23.61
N ARG A 102 -8.92 2.66 -22.29
CA ARG A 102 -8.89 3.78 -21.32
C ARG A 102 -8.01 3.55 -20.09
N ALA A 103 -7.82 2.32 -19.66
CA ALA A 103 -7.09 2.03 -18.45
C ALA A 103 -5.63 2.45 -18.59
N THR A 104 -5.13 3.17 -17.60
CA THR A 104 -3.71 3.50 -17.54
C THR A 104 -2.92 2.51 -16.70
N MET A 105 -3.57 1.55 -16.05
CA MET A 105 -2.93 0.52 -15.23
C MET A 105 -3.38 -0.86 -15.72
N ALA A 106 -2.43 -1.79 -15.77
CA ALA A 106 -2.73 -3.18 -16.05
C ALA A 106 -3.57 -3.79 -14.92
N LEU A 107 -4.39 -4.77 -15.27
CA LEU A 107 -5.14 -5.56 -14.30
C LEU A 107 -4.17 -6.38 -13.44
N LEU A 108 -4.19 -6.16 -12.11
CA LEU A 108 -3.45 -6.96 -11.14
C LEU A 108 -4.15 -6.89 -9.78
N VAL A 109 -4.90 -7.93 -9.42
CA VAL A 109 -5.71 -7.94 -8.20
C VAL A 109 -5.42 -9.21 -7.35
N PRO A 110 -5.04 -9.05 -6.07
CA PRO A 110 -4.87 -10.17 -5.13
C PRO A 110 -6.17 -10.92 -4.83
N PRO A 111 -6.10 -12.24 -4.58
CA PRO A 111 -7.23 -12.99 -4.08
C PRO A 111 -7.86 -12.38 -2.83
N GLN A 112 -7.06 -11.90 -1.87
CA GLN A 112 -7.57 -11.19 -0.68
C GLN A 112 -8.49 -10.01 -1.07
N MET A 113 -8.07 -9.19 -2.03
CA MET A 113 -8.85 -8.04 -2.48
C MET A 113 -10.15 -8.46 -3.17
N ILE A 114 -10.09 -9.46 -4.03
CA ILE A 114 -11.27 -10.05 -4.68
C ILE A 114 -12.26 -10.59 -3.64
N ASN A 115 -11.76 -11.26 -2.60
CA ASN A 115 -12.59 -11.81 -1.54
C ASN A 115 -13.29 -10.72 -0.70
N THR A 116 -12.83 -9.46 -0.75
CA THR A 116 -13.53 -8.34 -0.10
C THR A 116 -14.63 -7.73 -0.97
N MET A 117 -14.76 -8.13 -2.25
CA MET A 117 -15.83 -7.64 -3.14
C MET A 117 -17.16 -8.34 -2.84
N ASN A 118 -18.26 -7.59 -2.90
CA ASN A 118 -19.62 -8.08 -2.82
C ASN A 118 -20.02 -8.76 -4.13
N GLU A 119 -19.99 -10.09 -4.14
CA GLU A 119 -20.34 -10.93 -5.29
C GLU A 119 -21.82 -10.84 -5.70
N LYS A 120 -22.70 -10.37 -4.80
CA LYS A 120 -24.13 -10.20 -5.10
C LYS A 120 -24.42 -8.94 -5.91
N ASP A 121 -23.53 -7.95 -5.86
CA ASP A 121 -23.63 -6.72 -6.64
C ASP A 121 -22.24 -6.15 -6.95
N LEU A 122 -21.51 -6.85 -7.83
CA LEU A 122 -20.19 -6.40 -8.27
C LEU A 122 -20.24 -5.05 -8.99
N LYS A 123 -21.37 -4.68 -9.59
CA LYS A 123 -21.51 -3.40 -10.28
C LYS A 123 -21.53 -2.24 -9.30
N ALA A 124 -22.17 -2.35 -8.14
CA ALA A 124 -22.13 -1.31 -7.12
C ALA A 124 -20.94 -1.42 -6.15
N ASP A 125 -20.28 -2.58 -6.11
CA ASP A 125 -19.22 -2.86 -5.14
C ASP A 125 -18.07 -1.82 -5.15
N PRO A 126 -17.78 -1.15 -4.02
CA PRO A 126 -16.83 -0.06 -3.99
C PRO A 126 -15.36 -0.52 -4.11
N VAL A 127 -15.02 -1.78 -3.84
CA VAL A 127 -13.65 -2.29 -4.05
C VAL A 127 -13.40 -2.59 -5.52
N ARG A 128 -14.35 -3.29 -6.16
CA ARG A 128 -14.41 -3.51 -7.61
C ARG A 128 -14.34 -2.17 -8.33
N ARG A 129 -15.18 -1.19 -7.95
CA ARG A 129 -14.79 0.22 -7.80
C ARG A 129 -13.54 0.70 -8.52
N TYR A 130 -12.52 0.70 -7.69
CA TYR A 130 -11.26 1.35 -7.91
C TYR A 130 -10.17 0.35 -8.29
N MET A 131 -10.43 -0.96 -8.18
CA MET A 131 -9.52 -2.03 -8.62
C MET A 131 -9.80 -2.47 -10.06
N LEU A 132 -11.07 -2.49 -10.47
CA LEU A 132 -11.56 -2.94 -11.77
C LEU A 132 -12.55 -1.89 -12.33
N PRO A 133 -12.06 -0.72 -12.77
CA PRO A 133 -12.93 0.29 -13.37
C PRO A 133 -13.62 -0.23 -14.62
N LEU A 134 -14.88 0.15 -14.81
CA LEU A 134 -15.60 -0.14 -16.05
C LEU A 134 -15.38 0.96 -17.07
N PHE A 135 -15.41 0.63 -18.36
CA PHE A 135 -15.38 1.63 -19.42
C PHE A 135 -16.58 2.57 -19.29
N SER A 136 -17.76 2.04 -18.98
CA SER A 136 -18.99 2.80 -18.77
C SER A 136 -18.98 3.71 -17.54
N GLU A 137 -18.08 3.48 -16.56
CA GLU A 137 -17.95 4.32 -15.36
C GLU A 137 -17.11 5.58 -15.59
N ARG A 138 -16.36 5.65 -16.69
CA ARG A 138 -15.57 6.82 -17.07
C ARG A 138 -16.46 7.79 -17.86
N ASP A 139 -17.04 8.75 -17.14
CA ASP A 139 -17.91 9.77 -17.70
C ASP A 139 -17.15 10.65 -18.71
N ARG A 140 -17.65 10.70 -19.94
CA ARG A 140 -17.07 11.50 -21.02
C ARG A 140 -17.37 13.00 -20.86
N LYS A 141 -18.40 13.35 -20.10
CA LYS A 141 -18.80 14.75 -19.81
C LYS A 141 -17.86 15.40 -18.80
N TRP A 142 -17.29 14.61 -17.90
CA TRP A 142 -16.35 15.07 -16.87
C TRP A 142 -14.98 14.44 -17.08
N PRO A 143 -14.28 14.74 -18.19
CA PRO A 143 -12.93 14.26 -18.40
C PRO A 143 -12.00 14.84 -17.32
N ASN A 144 -10.77 14.31 -17.27
CA ASN A 144 -9.73 14.91 -16.45
C ASN A 144 -9.58 16.40 -16.76
N HIS A 145 -9.18 17.17 -15.74
CA HIS A 145 -8.91 18.60 -15.89
C HIS A 145 -7.94 18.83 -17.07
N PRO A 146 -8.09 19.89 -17.89
CA PRO A 146 -7.24 20.12 -19.08
C PRO A 146 -5.73 20.21 -18.80
N LYS A 147 -5.36 20.53 -17.55
CA LYS A 147 -3.97 20.54 -17.07
C LYS A 147 -3.51 19.24 -16.39
N ALA A 148 -4.34 18.20 -16.37
CA ALA A 148 -3.95 16.92 -15.81
C ALA A 148 -2.85 16.30 -16.68
N GLY A 149 -1.65 16.20 -16.13
CA GLY A 149 -0.55 15.46 -16.71
C GLY A 149 -0.50 14.02 -16.21
N ARG A 150 0.33 13.19 -16.85
CA ARG A 150 0.61 11.81 -16.40
C ARG A 150 1.34 11.82 -15.05
N ASP A 151 2.42 12.60 -14.96
CA ASP A 151 3.05 12.97 -13.70
C ASP A 151 2.43 14.29 -13.21
N SER A 152 1.17 14.23 -12.79
CA SER A 152 0.42 15.41 -12.32
C SER A 152 1.04 16.10 -11.09
N LEU A 153 1.96 15.41 -10.41
CA LEU A 153 2.66 15.90 -9.25
C LEU A 153 4.10 16.31 -9.57
N HIS A 154 4.57 16.20 -10.81
CA HIS A 154 5.94 16.49 -11.24
C HIS A 154 7.02 15.76 -10.41
N GLU A 155 6.72 14.57 -9.89
CA GLU A 155 7.61 13.81 -9.01
C GLU A 155 8.95 13.52 -9.69
N ALA A 156 8.94 13.09 -10.96
CA ALA A 156 10.15 12.76 -11.68
C ALA A 156 11.00 14.00 -12.03
N GLU A 157 10.36 15.15 -12.28
CA GLU A 157 11.05 16.42 -12.51
C GLU A 157 11.74 16.95 -11.23
N MET A 158 11.27 16.51 -10.06
CA MET A 158 11.79 16.86 -8.75
C MET A 158 12.75 15.80 -8.17
N TRP A 159 13.20 14.85 -8.99
CA TRP A 159 14.23 13.89 -8.59
C TRP A 159 15.58 14.58 -8.48
N VAL A 160 16.09 14.69 -7.25
CA VAL A 160 17.48 15.14 -6.97
C VAL A 160 18.48 13.98 -7.09
N VAL A 161 17.96 12.76 -6.96
CA VAL A 161 18.56 11.47 -7.33
C VAL A 161 17.41 10.65 -7.93
N GLU A 162 17.68 9.75 -8.86
CA GLU A 162 16.64 8.94 -9.48
C GLU A 162 15.78 8.19 -8.42
N GLY A 163 14.47 8.45 -8.42
CA GLY A 163 13.54 7.94 -7.41
C GLY A 163 13.67 8.57 -6.03
N LEU A 164 14.27 9.75 -5.89
CA LEU A 164 14.24 10.56 -4.68
C LEU A 164 13.67 11.94 -5.00
N THR A 165 12.38 12.10 -4.77
CA THR A 165 11.69 13.38 -4.95
C THR A 165 11.95 14.27 -3.74
N HIS A 166 12.53 15.45 -3.94
CA HIS A 166 12.74 16.46 -2.89
C HIS A 166 11.95 17.73 -3.18
N ARG A 167 10.64 17.68 -2.89
CA ARG A 167 9.71 18.81 -3.10
C ARG A 167 9.68 19.79 -1.95
N TYR A 168 9.74 19.28 -0.72
CA TYR A 168 9.52 20.06 0.48
C TYR A 168 10.84 20.29 1.21
N PRO A 169 11.07 21.45 1.85
CA PRO A 169 12.38 21.80 2.42
C PRO A 169 13.02 20.78 3.39
N THR A 170 12.19 19.94 4.00
CA THR A 170 12.58 19.01 5.07
C THR A 170 12.16 17.57 4.82
N LYS A 171 11.51 17.29 3.66
CA LYS A 171 10.87 15.99 3.41
C LYS A 171 11.16 15.48 2.02
N VAL A 172 11.42 14.18 1.94
CA VAL A 172 11.66 13.48 0.68
C VAL A 172 10.76 12.27 0.53
N LEU A 173 10.52 11.89 -0.71
CA LEU A 173 9.87 10.63 -1.09
C LEU A 173 10.91 9.76 -1.80
N ALA A 174 11.24 8.63 -1.19
CA ALA A 174 12.14 7.62 -1.73
C ALA A 174 11.33 6.50 -2.39
N GLU A 175 11.39 6.41 -3.71
CA GLU A 175 10.70 5.43 -4.55
C GLU A 175 11.61 4.24 -4.81
N LEU A 176 11.51 3.17 -4.01
CA LEU A 176 12.51 2.09 -4.03
C LEU A 176 12.29 1.06 -5.15
N LEU A 177 11.08 1.03 -5.72
CA LEU A 177 10.66 0.11 -6.77
C LEU A 177 9.51 0.70 -7.58
N SER A 178 9.27 0.15 -8.77
CA SER A 178 8.16 0.52 -9.66
C SER A 178 7.05 -0.52 -9.72
N THR A 179 6.98 -1.45 -8.76
CA THR A 179 5.98 -2.54 -8.75
C THR A 179 5.21 -2.59 -7.44
N CYS A 180 3.98 -3.11 -7.52
CA CYS A 180 3.07 -3.28 -6.39
C CYS A 180 2.55 -4.72 -6.39
N PRO A 181 2.08 -5.26 -5.24
CA PRO A 181 1.35 -6.53 -5.22
C PRO A 181 -0.05 -6.41 -5.82
N GLN A 182 -0.50 -5.21 -6.16
CA GLN A 182 -1.79 -4.92 -6.79
C GLN A 182 -1.73 -3.61 -7.56
N TYR A 183 -2.51 -3.44 -8.62
CA TYR A 183 -2.63 -2.17 -9.35
C TYR A 183 -4.00 -1.55 -9.15
N CYS A 184 -3.99 -0.33 -8.61
CA CYS A 184 -5.19 0.48 -8.42
C CYS A 184 -5.51 1.21 -9.73
N GLY A 185 -6.78 1.23 -10.15
CA GLY A 185 -7.23 2.00 -11.30
C GLY A 185 -7.09 3.52 -11.15
N HIS A 186 -6.78 4.00 -9.94
CA HIS A 186 -6.55 5.40 -9.60
C HIS A 186 -5.10 5.65 -9.10
N CYS A 187 -4.14 4.83 -9.50
CA CYS A 187 -2.74 5.00 -9.10
C CYS A 187 -2.20 6.38 -9.54
N THR A 188 -1.86 7.26 -8.60
CA THR A 188 -1.30 8.58 -8.89
C THR A 188 0.11 8.50 -9.49
N ARG A 189 0.83 7.44 -9.17
CA ARG A 189 2.17 7.10 -9.68
C ARG A 189 2.11 6.20 -10.91
N MET A 190 0.99 6.20 -11.65
CA MET A 190 0.83 5.36 -12.84
C MET A 190 1.89 5.63 -13.90
N ASP A 191 2.59 6.76 -13.91
CA ASP A 191 3.66 7.00 -14.90
C ASP A 191 4.89 6.11 -14.66
N LEU A 192 5.20 5.79 -13.40
CA LEU A 192 6.31 4.93 -13.00
C LEU A 192 5.88 3.49 -12.70
N VAL A 193 4.73 3.31 -12.04
CA VAL A 193 4.35 2.03 -11.44
C VAL A 193 3.69 1.10 -12.46
N GLY A 194 4.17 -0.14 -12.49
CA GLY A 194 3.61 -1.25 -13.23
C GLY A 194 4.24 -1.49 -14.59
N THR A 195 3.60 -2.34 -15.39
CA THR A 195 4.01 -2.59 -16.77
C THR A 195 3.34 -1.59 -17.71
N SER A 196 3.99 -1.29 -18.83
CA SER A 196 3.39 -0.52 -19.93
C SER A 196 2.11 -1.18 -20.42
N VAL A 197 1.10 -0.36 -20.68
CA VAL A 197 -0.17 -0.73 -21.30
C VAL A 197 -0.31 0.01 -22.62
N PRO A 198 -1.21 -0.40 -23.54
CA PRO A 198 -1.33 0.23 -24.87
C PRO A 198 -1.50 1.76 -24.82
N GLN A 199 -2.14 2.27 -23.77
CA GLN A 199 -2.45 3.68 -23.60
C GLN A 199 -1.27 4.49 -23.05
N VAL A 200 -0.39 3.86 -22.27
CA VAL A 200 0.66 4.55 -21.52
C VAL A 200 1.91 3.68 -21.39
N PRO A 201 3.03 4.07 -22.04
CA PRO A 201 4.34 3.52 -21.69
C PRO A 201 4.74 4.04 -20.30
N LYS A 202 5.22 3.13 -19.44
CA LYS A 202 5.73 3.48 -18.10
C LYS A 202 7.17 3.95 -18.17
N ARG A 203 7.49 4.96 -17.38
CA ARG A 203 8.86 5.29 -16.98
C ARG A 203 9.48 4.10 -16.28
N LYS A 204 10.78 3.90 -16.50
CA LYS A 204 11.59 2.91 -15.80
C LYS A 204 12.73 3.62 -15.09
N PHE A 205 13.23 3.02 -14.02
CA PHE A 205 14.52 3.42 -13.48
C PHE A 205 15.61 3.03 -14.48
N GLU A 206 16.50 3.97 -14.75
CA GLU A 206 17.63 3.83 -15.65
C GLU A 206 18.81 3.16 -14.94
N HIS A 207 18.98 3.43 -13.64
CA HIS A 207 20.06 2.86 -12.84
C HIS A 207 19.65 1.58 -12.12
N GLY A 208 20.63 0.71 -11.86
CA GLY A 208 20.44 -0.47 -11.03
C GLY A 208 19.95 -0.10 -9.63
N GLN A 209 19.08 -0.94 -9.05
CA GLN A 209 18.45 -0.64 -7.76
C GLN A 209 19.50 -0.34 -6.67
N LYS A 210 20.56 -1.15 -6.58
CA LYS A 210 21.61 -0.97 -5.57
C LYS A 210 22.28 0.40 -5.67
N ASP A 211 22.73 0.79 -6.87
CA ASP A 211 23.44 2.05 -7.11
C ASP A 211 22.53 3.24 -6.82
N ARG A 212 21.26 3.13 -7.21
CA ARG A 212 20.25 4.14 -6.95
C ARG A 212 19.99 4.32 -5.45
N LEU A 213 19.83 3.22 -4.69
CA LEU A 213 19.63 3.28 -3.25
C LEU A 213 20.85 3.87 -2.53
N GLU A 214 22.07 3.57 -2.99
CA GLU A 214 23.30 4.18 -2.48
C GLU A 214 23.32 5.69 -2.71
N ALA A 215 23.07 6.12 -3.95
CA ALA A 215 23.03 7.54 -4.31
C ALA A 215 21.99 8.32 -3.50
N ILE A 216 20.84 7.70 -3.18
CA ILE A 216 19.84 8.28 -2.29
C ILE A 216 20.40 8.52 -0.89
N LEU A 217 21.09 7.52 -0.32
CA LEU A 217 21.66 7.63 1.03
C LEU A 217 22.78 8.66 1.07
N GLU A 218 23.64 8.71 0.03
CA GLU A 218 24.68 9.74 -0.10
C GLU A 218 24.09 11.15 -0.16
N TYR A 219 23.02 11.36 -0.92
CA TYR A 219 22.33 12.65 -0.97
C TYR A 219 21.79 13.05 0.39
N LEU A 220 21.14 12.13 1.10
CA LEU A 220 20.54 12.40 2.41
C LEU A 220 21.59 12.67 3.49
N GLN A 221 22.75 12.02 3.42
CA GLN A 221 23.88 12.30 4.30
C GLN A 221 24.45 13.71 4.07
N LYS A 222 24.49 14.18 2.82
CA LYS A 222 24.97 15.51 2.44
C LYS A 222 23.92 16.62 2.64
N THR A 223 22.68 16.26 2.98
CA THR A 223 21.55 17.21 3.04
C THR A 223 20.92 17.25 4.45
N PRO A 224 21.57 17.93 5.42
CA PRO A 224 21.14 17.92 6.82
C PRO A 224 19.79 18.60 7.07
N SER A 225 19.24 19.35 6.11
CA SER A 225 17.90 19.93 6.21
C SER A 225 16.78 18.89 6.10
N VAL A 226 17.03 17.75 5.46
CA VAL A 226 16.04 16.66 5.36
C VAL A 226 15.96 15.93 6.69
N ARG A 227 14.74 15.76 7.20
CA ARG A 227 14.47 15.05 8.46
C ARG A 227 13.41 13.95 8.35
N ASP A 228 12.61 13.97 7.29
CA ASP A 228 11.44 13.09 7.12
C ASP A 228 11.53 12.39 5.76
N VAL A 229 11.56 11.06 5.80
CA VAL A 229 11.68 10.20 4.62
C VAL A 229 10.45 9.32 4.49
N VAL A 230 9.72 9.47 3.38
CA VAL A 230 8.68 8.52 2.98
C VAL A 230 9.32 7.45 2.11
N VAL A 231 9.35 6.22 2.59
CA VAL A 231 9.84 5.04 1.86
C VAL A 231 8.66 4.39 1.14
N SER A 232 8.68 4.43 -0.19
CA SER A 232 7.56 4.12 -1.07
C SER A 232 8.07 3.55 -2.40
N GLY A 233 7.42 3.89 -3.51
CA GLY A 233 7.73 3.46 -4.87
C GLY A 233 6.46 2.98 -5.54
N GLY A 234 6.33 1.69 -5.82
CA GLY A 234 5.04 1.05 -5.98
C GLY A 234 4.46 0.73 -4.61
N ASP A 235 4.97 -0.35 -4.00
CA ASP A 235 4.60 -0.78 -2.66
C ASP A 235 5.72 -1.58 -2.01
N ILE A 236 6.12 -1.22 -0.78
CA ILE A 236 7.21 -1.91 -0.07
C ILE A 236 6.92 -3.40 0.19
N ALA A 237 5.66 -3.85 0.16
CA ALA A 237 5.30 -5.26 0.32
C ALA A 237 5.72 -6.14 -0.89
N ASN A 238 6.22 -5.50 -1.95
CA ASN A 238 6.81 -6.15 -3.12
C ASN A 238 8.34 -6.03 -3.17
N LEU A 239 8.98 -5.49 -2.12
CA LEU A 239 10.43 -5.55 -1.94
C LEU A 239 10.83 -6.81 -1.16
N PRO A 240 12.03 -7.37 -1.42
CA PRO A 240 12.64 -8.31 -0.50
C PRO A 240 12.85 -7.68 0.87
N ALA A 241 12.65 -8.47 1.94
CA ALA A 241 12.77 -8.03 3.33
C ALA A 241 14.16 -7.41 3.60
N GLU A 242 15.21 -8.08 3.14
CA GLU A 242 16.61 -7.67 3.29
C GLU A 242 16.88 -6.31 2.64
N THR A 243 16.31 -6.05 1.46
CA THR A 243 16.49 -4.76 0.76
C THR A 243 15.80 -3.63 1.53
N LEU A 244 14.57 -3.84 2.00
CA LEU A 244 13.84 -2.85 2.79
C LEU A 244 14.56 -2.59 4.11
N GLU A 245 14.94 -3.65 4.84
CA GLU A 245 15.65 -3.56 6.11
C GLU A 245 17.00 -2.86 5.95
N GLY A 246 17.81 -3.27 4.97
CA GLY A 246 19.12 -2.66 4.72
C GLY A 246 19.02 -1.16 4.43
N PHE A 247 18.08 -0.75 3.59
CA PHE A 247 17.89 0.66 3.28
C PHE A 247 17.38 1.47 4.49
N VAL A 248 16.33 1.02 5.17
CA VAL A 248 15.74 1.73 6.32
C VAL A 248 16.71 1.75 7.51
N SER A 249 17.44 0.67 7.74
CA SER A 249 18.48 0.60 8.78
C SER A 249 19.54 1.67 8.54
N ARG A 250 19.99 1.88 7.29
CA ARG A 250 20.94 2.95 6.96
C ARG A 250 20.34 4.35 7.08
N LEU A 251 19.06 4.54 6.76
CA LEU A 251 18.37 5.81 7.06
C LEU A 251 18.37 6.13 8.55
N LEU A 252 18.15 5.12 9.40
CA LEU A 252 18.20 5.25 10.87
C LEU A 252 19.61 5.57 11.38
N ASP A 253 20.66 5.38 10.58
CA ASP A 253 22.02 5.73 10.95
C ASP A 253 22.37 7.20 10.67
N LEU A 254 21.57 7.89 9.85
CA LEU A 254 21.76 9.30 9.51
C LEU A 254 21.28 10.23 10.64
N ASP A 255 22.15 11.13 11.11
CA ASP A 255 21.89 11.98 12.29
C ASP A 255 20.76 13.02 12.09
N ASN A 256 20.50 13.42 10.84
CA ASN A 256 19.48 14.39 10.48
C ASN A 256 18.06 13.80 10.41
N ILE A 257 17.93 12.48 10.25
CA ILE A 257 16.63 11.82 10.06
C ILE A 257 15.92 11.64 11.40
N ARG A 258 14.64 12.03 11.43
CA ARG A 258 13.77 12.04 12.63
C ARG A 258 12.47 11.27 12.43
N ASP A 259 11.99 11.22 11.19
CA ASP A 259 10.72 10.59 10.84
C ASP A 259 10.91 9.69 9.60
N ILE A 260 10.52 8.42 9.69
CA ILE A 260 10.50 7.47 8.57
C ILE A 260 9.09 6.91 8.44
N ARG A 261 8.53 7.01 7.24
CA ARG A 261 7.19 6.49 6.92
C ARG A 261 7.28 5.46 5.83
N LEU A 262 7.00 4.22 6.17
CA LEU A 262 6.90 3.11 5.24
C LEU A 262 5.51 3.15 4.59
N ALA A 263 5.42 3.27 3.28
CA ALA A 263 4.14 3.35 2.57
C ALA A 263 3.78 2.00 1.92
N SER A 264 2.67 1.39 2.37
CA SER A 264 2.19 0.11 1.84
C SER A 264 0.67 0.01 1.78
N LYS A 265 0.12 -0.16 0.58
CA LYS A 265 -1.23 -0.70 0.38
C LYS A 265 -1.25 -2.22 0.57
N GLY A 266 -0.10 -2.88 0.50
CA GLY A 266 0.08 -4.30 0.78
C GLY A 266 -0.50 -4.75 2.12
N LEU A 267 -0.56 -3.89 3.14
CA LEU A 267 -1.16 -4.24 4.44
C LEU A 267 -2.62 -4.68 4.31
N MET A 268 -3.39 -4.04 3.41
CA MET A 268 -4.76 -4.44 3.13
C MET A 268 -4.88 -5.36 1.89
N GLY A 269 -3.98 -5.20 0.92
CA GLY A 269 -4.03 -5.97 -0.33
C GLY A 269 -3.53 -7.41 -0.21
N VAL A 270 -2.53 -7.64 0.64
CA VAL A 270 -1.89 -8.93 0.92
C VAL A 270 -1.42 -8.93 2.38
N PRO A 271 -2.32 -8.84 3.39
CA PRO A 271 -1.97 -8.80 4.81
C PRO A 271 -1.07 -9.96 5.24
N GLN A 272 -1.20 -11.12 4.58
CA GLN A 272 -0.36 -12.30 4.74
C GLN A 272 1.13 -11.97 4.64
N HIS A 273 1.51 -11.01 3.80
CA HIS A 273 2.90 -10.58 3.65
C HIS A 273 3.50 -10.09 4.98
N PHE A 274 2.73 -9.31 5.74
CA PHE A 274 3.14 -8.74 7.03
C PHE A 274 3.00 -9.72 8.19
N LEU A 275 2.59 -10.95 7.92
CA LEU A 275 2.49 -12.03 8.91
C LEU A 275 3.56 -13.11 8.70
N GLN A 276 4.45 -12.96 7.71
CA GLN A 276 5.58 -13.87 7.51
C GLN A 276 6.67 -13.59 8.53
N ASP A 277 7.34 -14.65 8.99
CA ASP A 277 8.35 -14.57 10.04
C ASP A 277 9.54 -13.67 9.64
N ASP A 278 10.02 -13.77 8.41
CA ASP A 278 11.13 -12.96 7.90
C ASP A 278 10.79 -11.45 7.89
N ILE A 279 9.57 -11.10 7.46
CA ILE A 279 9.06 -9.73 7.48
C ILE A 279 8.87 -9.23 8.91
N LEU A 280 8.24 -10.03 9.78
CA LEU A 280 8.04 -9.65 11.18
C LEU A 280 9.36 -9.43 11.91
N MET A 281 10.34 -10.30 11.69
CA MET A 281 11.68 -10.17 12.27
C MET A 281 12.41 -8.92 11.74
N ALA A 282 12.32 -8.63 10.44
CA ALA A 282 12.91 -7.42 9.87
C ALA A 282 12.26 -6.16 10.45
N MET A 283 10.92 -6.11 10.53
CA MET A 283 10.18 -4.98 11.08
C MET A 283 10.47 -4.77 12.58
N ASP A 284 10.57 -5.84 13.37
CA ASP A 284 10.93 -5.79 14.79
C ASP A 284 12.35 -5.23 15.00
N ARG A 285 13.33 -5.65 14.19
CA ARG A 285 14.69 -5.09 14.23
C ARG A 285 14.71 -3.61 13.88
N LEU A 286 13.96 -3.20 12.84
CA LEU A 286 13.83 -1.80 12.45
C LEU A 286 13.15 -0.96 13.54
N ALA A 287 12.08 -1.47 14.16
CA ALA A 287 11.37 -0.80 15.24
C ALA A 287 12.30 -0.58 16.46
N LYS A 288 13.00 -1.62 16.91
CA LYS A 288 13.98 -1.53 18.00
C LYS A 288 15.10 -0.54 17.69
N LYS A 289 15.63 -0.56 16.46
CA LYS A 289 16.64 0.42 16.03
C LYS A 289 16.09 1.84 15.99
N ALA A 290 14.87 2.03 15.51
CA ALA A 290 14.22 3.34 15.50
C ALA A 290 14.03 3.89 16.92
N VAL A 291 13.58 3.07 17.86
CA VAL A 291 13.47 3.43 19.28
C VAL A 291 14.83 3.80 19.88
N SER A 292 15.88 3.00 19.63
CA SER A 292 17.21 3.29 20.18
C SER A 292 17.82 4.58 19.62
N ARG A 293 17.53 4.90 18.36
CA ARG A 293 17.94 6.15 17.69
C ARG A 293 17.03 7.34 18.00
N GLY A 294 15.87 7.11 18.62
CA GLY A 294 14.87 8.14 18.87
C GLY A 294 14.26 8.70 17.58
N VAL A 295 14.06 7.85 16.58
CA VAL A 295 13.45 8.14 15.28
C VAL A 295 12.04 7.57 15.26
N ASN A 296 11.07 8.33 14.77
CA ASN A 296 9.71 7.83 14.58
C ASN A 296 9.67 6.94 13.34
N LEU A 297 9.19 5.70 13.49
CA LEU A 297 8.95 4.77 12.39
C LEU A 297 7.46 4.43 12.33
N ALA A 298 6.83 4.65 11.19
CA ALA A 298 5.41 4.40 10.99
C ALA A 298 5.15 3.63 9.69
N LEU A 299 4.13 2.78 9.68
CA LEU A 299 3.55 2.20 8.47
C LEU A 299 2.29 2.99 8.09
N HIS A 300 2.31 3.57 6.88
CA HIS A 300 1.19 4.25 6.26
C HIS A 300 0.51 3.31 5.29
N THR A 301 -0.80 3.11 5.45
CA THR A 301 -1.59 2.29 4.54
C THR A 301 -2.63 3.08 3.75
N HIS A 302 -3.17 2.44 2.72
CA HIS A 302 -4.11 3.04 1.77
C HIS A 302 -5.38 2.19 1.67
N VAL A 303 -6.35 2.47 2.54
CA VAL A 303 -7.66 1.81 2.56
C VAL A 303 -8.70 2.75 1.95
N ASN A 304 -9.44 2.27 0.95
CA ASN A 304 -10.46 3.08 0.24
C ASN A 304 -11.90 2.66 0.59
N SER A 305 -12.09 1.47 1.15
CA SER A 305 -13.40 0.96 1.56
C SER A 305 -13.27 0.18 2.86
N ALA A 306 -14.26 0.34 3.75
CA ALA A 306 -14.32 -0.35 5.03
C ALA A 306 -14.36 -1.88 4.86
N GLN A 307 -14.94 -2.40 3.77
CA GLN A 307 -15.03 -3.85 3.52
C GLN A 307 -13.66 -4.52 3.30
N SER A 308 -12.62 -3.74 2.96
CA SER A 308 -11.26 -4.26 2.85
C SER A 308 -10.51 -4.25 4.18
N VAL A 309 -11.13 -3.79 5.27
CA VAL A 309 -10.59 -3.90 6.62
C VAL A 309 -11.15 -5.17 7.24
N THR A 310 -10.45 -6.28 7.04
CA THR A 310 -10.86 -7.60 7.53
C THR A 310 -10.16 -7.93 8.86
N PRO A 311 -10.63 -8.95 9.62
CA PRO A 311 -9.91 -9.50 10.76
C PRO A 311 -8.45 -9.85 10.47
N LEU A 312 -8.13 -10.38 9.28
CA LEU A 312 -6.75 -10.67 8.88
C LEU A 312 -5.89 -9.40 8.74
N VAL A 313 -6.45 -8.33 8.17
CA VAL A 313 -5.78 -7.01 8.11
C VAL A 313 -5.56 -6.46 9.52
N ALA A 314 -6.57 -6.57 10.39
CA ALA A 314 -6.46 -6.14 11.78
C ALA A 314 -5.38 -6.94 12.55
N LYS A 315 -5.27 -8.25 12.31
CA LYS A 315 -4.22 -9.11 12.87
C LYS A 315 -2.83 -8.66 12.43
N ALA A 316 -2.63 -8.40 11.14
CA ALA A 316 -1.36 -7.89 10.61
C ALA A 316 -1.01 -6.53 11.20
N ALA A 317 -1.97 -5.59 11.23
CA ALA A 317 -1.77 -4.28 11.82
C ALA A 317 -1.43 -4.35 13.32
N ARG A 318 -2.10 -5.23 14.08
CA ARG A 318 -1.82 -5.47 15.50
C ARG A 318 -0.40 -5.99 15.71
N LYS A 319 0.04 -6.98 14.93
CA LYS A 319 1.40 -7.53 15.03
C LYS A 319 2.48 -6.46 14.83
N LEU A 320 2.28 -5.52 13.91
CA LEU A 320 3.21 -4.42 13.67
C LEU A 320 3.14 -3.33 14.75
N LEU A 321 1.96 -3.13 15.34
CA LEU A 321 1.75 -2.15 16.42
C LEU A 321 2.35 -2.59 17.76
N ASP A 322 2.42 -3.90 18.00
CA ASP A 322 2.89 -4.45 19.27
C ASP A 322 4.43 -4.56 19.35
N MET A 323 5.16 -4.16 18.30
CA MET A 323 6.64 -4.12 18.20
C MET A 323 7.23 -2.89 18.89
#